data_AF-A0A3P6Q3F4-F1
#
_entry.id   AF-A0A3P6Q3F4-F1
#
_cell.length_a   1.000
_cell.length_b   1.000
_cell.length_c   1.000
_cell.angle_alpha   90.00
_cell.angle_beta   90.00
_cell.angle_gamma   90.00
#
_symmetry.space_group_name_H-M   'P 1'
#
loop_
_entity.id
_entity.type
_entity.pdbx_description
1 polymer ?
#
loop_
_entity_poly.entity_id
_entity_poly.type
_entity_poly.pdbx_seq_one_letter_code
_entity_poly.pdbx_strand_id
1 'polypeptide(L)'
;MHCDTITTFLDKHVSGRATPTIQTEFSQDLVPVEKARWTVLIKCSHLFLQNTIPDVFSQLKLSGEASQMMYQPGNAYNEHMISAAKITGRHLFFDLDPVARKARINDDIEKIQKIISQTTVERLRALECMKDENTHLTGSDSFAKLDDRLQALAVLMLHYCAALQNCIEFEESSADQNQEVADTSSEFVSGAIAYSAAD
;
A
#
# COMPACT_ATOMS: atom_id res chain seq x y z
N MET A 1 -11.54 14.44 -23.04
CA MET A 1 -12.35 14.04 -24.20
C MET A 1 -11.42 13.55 -25.30
N HIS A 2 -11.67 12.33 -25.79
CA HIS A 2 -11.33 11.72 -27.09
C HIS A 2 -9.85 11.76 -27.56
N CYS A 3 -9.13 10.63 -27.59
CA CYS A 3 -9.22 9.46 -28.49
C CYS A 3 -8.66 9.77 -29.89
N ASP A 4 -7.56 9.09 -30.26
CA ASP A 4 -7.36 8.34 -31.52
C ASP A 4 -5.88 8.29 -31.91
N THR A 5 -5.37 7.07 -32.15
CA THR A 5 -4.66 6.72 -33.39
C THR A 5 -4.65 5.20 -33.53
N ILE A 6 -5.47 4.74 -34.45
CA ILE A 6 -5.46 3.42 -35.06
C ILE A 6 -4.27 3.34 -36.03
N THR A 7 -3.57 2.22 -36.07
CA THR A 7 -2.92 1.77 -37.30
C THR A 7 -3.14 0.28 -37.46
N THR A 8 -4.01 -0.03 -38.42
CA THR A 8 -4.24 -1.33 -39.02
C THR A 8 -3.03 -1.75 -39.84
N PHE A 9 -2.69 -3.04 -39.83
CA PHE A 9 -1.97 -3.63 -40.96
C PHE A 9 -2.70 -4.89 -41.42
N LEU A 10 -3.08 -4.84 -42.70
CA LEU A 10 -3.96 -5.80 -43.38
C LEU A 10 -3.27 -7.12 -43.66
N ASP A 11 -4.10 -8.14 -43.50
CA ASP A 11 -4.10 -9.46 -44.13
C ASP A 11 -3.68 -9.47 -45.60
N LYS A 12 -2.82 -10.43 -45.96
CA LYS A 12 -2.75 -11.01 -47.31
C LYS A 12 -2.59 -12.52 -47.18
N HIS A 13 -3.68 -13.23 -47.46
CA HIS A 13 -3.71 -14.67 -47.72
C HIS A 13 -2.90 -15.02 -48.99
N VAL A 14 -1.96 -15.97 -48.87
CA VAL A 14 -1.65 -16.96 -49.92
C VAL A 14 -1.41 -18.32 -49.27
N SER A 15 -2.13 -19.30 -49.81
CA SER A 15 -2.14 -20.73 -49.52
C SER A 15 -0.76 -21.41 -49.69
N GLY A 16 -0.37 -22.28 -48.76
CA GLY A 16 0.81 -23.13 -48.91
C GLY A 16 1.12 -23.94 -47.65
N ARG A 17 0.74 -25.21 -47.65
CA ARG A 17 1.05 -26.21 -46.60
C ARG A 17 2.55 -26.52 -46.61
N ALA A 18 3.27 -26.13 -45.56
CA ALA A 18 4.50 -26.79 -45.08
C ALA A 18 4.85 -26.28 -43.68
N THR A 19 4.92 -27.19 -42.71
CA THR A 19 5.64 -26.98 -41.45
C THR A 19 7.14 -26.86 -41.71
N PRO A 20 7.83 -25.90 -41.08
CA PRO A 20 9.20 -26.17 -40.63
C PRO A 20 9.42 -25.74 -39.18
N THR A 21 9.83 -26.74 -38.39
CA THR A 21 10.85 -26.72 -37.35
C THR A 21 11.36 -25.36 -36.89
N ILE A 22 11.09 -25.07 -35.62
CA ILE A 22 11.80 -24.08 -34.79
C ILE A 22 13.31 -24.38 -34.89
N GLN A 23 14.07 -23.47 -35.49
CA GLN A 23 15.49 -23.33 -35.20
C GLN A 23 15.69 -22.04 -34.42
N THR A 24 15.97 -22.23 -33.14
CA THR A 24 16.58 -21.24 -32.26
C THR A 24 17.95 -20.86 -32.81
N GLU A 25 18.04 -19.73 -33.49
CA GLU A 25 19.31 -19.01 -33.64
C GLU A 25 19.26 -17.79 -32.73
N PHE A 26 19.91 -17.95 -31.58
CA PHE A 26 20.17 -16.93 -30.59
C PHE A 26 21.25 -15.99 -31.15
N SER A 27 20.84 -14.99 -31.92
CA SER A 27 21.74 -13.94 -32.38
C SER A 27 21.95 -12.94 -31.23
N GLN A 28 23.05 -13.13 -30.49
CA GLN A 28 23.53 -12.20 -29.46
C GLN A 28 24.14 -10.95 -30.11
N ASP A 29 23.34 -10.06 -30.69
CA ASP A 29 23.84 -8.73 -31.07
C ASP A 29 22.67 -7.74 -31.11
N LEU A 30 22.24 -7.29 -29.93
CA LEU A 30 21.36 -6.13 -29.79
C LEU A 30 22.11 -5.00 -29.08
N VAL A 31 22.13 -3.86 -29.76
CA VAL A 31 22.83 -2.61 -29.46
C VAL A 31 22.50 -2.09 -28.05
N PRO A 32 23.45 -1.47 -27.31
CA PRO A 32 23.24 -1.02 -25.92
C PRO A 32 22.02 -0.10 -25.69
N VAL A 33 21.57 0.62 -26.72
CA VAL A 33 20.44 1.56 -26.66
C VAL A 33 19.09 0.88 -26.46
N GLU A 34 18.87 -0.32 -27.03
CA GLU A 34 17.59 -1.00 -26.88
C GLU A 34 17.44 -1.65 -25.50
N LYS A 35 18.52 -2.22 -24.95
CA LYS A 35 18.52 -2.70 -23.55
C LYS A 35 18.11 -1.60 -22.58
N ALA A 36 18.55 -0.36 -22.80
CA ALA A 36 18.15 0.80 -21.99
C ALA A 36 16.67 1.16 -22.16
N ARG A 37 16.09 1.04 -23.35
CA ARG A 37 14.64 1.25 -23.58
C ARG A 37 13.79 0.19 -22.88
N TRP A 38 14.21 -1.08 -22.92
CA TRP A 38 13.49 -2.17 -22.26
C TRP A 38 13.63 -2.11 -20.73
N THR A 39 14.79 -1.75 -20.18
CA THR A 39 14.92 -1.55 -18.72
C THR A 39 14.13 -0.34 -18.19
N VAL A 40 13.93 0.70 -19.02
CA VAL A 40 13.09 1.85 -18.68
C VAL A 40 11.59 1.52 -18.77
N LEU A 41 11.16 0.70 -19.75
CA LEU A 41 9.75 0.31 -19.93
C LEU A 41 9.24 -0.68 -18.86
N ILE A 42 10.11 -1.50 -18.27
CA ILE A 42 9.69 -2.52 -17.29
C ILE A 42 9.41 -1.94 -15.90
N LYS A 43 10.00 -0.77 -15.55
CA LYS A 43 9.73 -0.09 -14.26
C LYS A 43 8.33 0.52 -14.14
N CYS A 44 7.52 0.52 -15.19
CA CYS A 44 6.15 1.04 -15.19
C CYS A 44 5.07 0.03 -14.75
N SER A 45 5.47 -1.16 -14.32
CA SER A 45 4.53 -2.19 -13.83
C SER A 45 4.33 -2.04 -12.32
N HIS A 46 3.10 -2.15 -11.83
CA HIS A 46 2.83 -2.25 -10.41
C HIS A 46 3.50 -3.53 -9.86
N LEU A 47 4.15 -3.42 -8.69
CA LEU A 47 4.77 -4.52 -7.99
C LEU A 47 4.00 -4.84 -6.72
N PHE A 48 3.88 -6.13 -6.39
CA PHE A 48 3.32 -6.56 -5.12
C PHE A 48 4.30 -6.27 -3.98
N LEU A 49 3.78 -5.69 -2.89
CA LEU A 49 4.58 -5.42 -1.70
C LEU A 49 5.21 -6.70 -1.14
N GLN A 50 4.47 -7.82 -1.16
CA GLN A 50 4.95 -9.12 -0.67
C GLN A 50 6.22 -9.59 -1.41
N ASN A 51 6.39 -9.23 -2.68
CA ASN A 51 7.58 -9.61 -3.45
C ASN A 51 8.80 -8.75 -3.10
N THR A 52 8.59 -7.48 -2.74
CA THR A 52 9.67 -6.55 -2.38
C THR A 52 10.09 -6.68 -0.91
N ILE A 53 9.14 -6.94 -0.01
CA ILE A 53 9.37 -7.04 1.44
C ILE A 53 8.80 -8.34 2.06
N PRO A 54 9.19 -9.53 1.55
CA PRO A 54 8.62 -10.81 2.00
C PRO A 54 8.92 -11.12 3.47
N ASP A 55 10.07 -10.66 3.98
CA ASP A 55 10.48 -10.79 5.37
C ASP A 55 9.55 -10.01 6.31
N VAL A 56 9.14 -8.81 5.92
CA VAL A 56 8.22 -7.96 6.68
C VAL A 56 6.83 -8.59 6.73
N PHE A 57 6.35 -9.13 5.60
CA PHE A 57 5.08 -9.87 5.55
C PHE A 57 5.07 -11.06 6.51
N SER A 58 6.18 -11.79 6.55
CA SER A 58 6.35 -12.92 7.46
C SER A 58 6.39 -12.46 8.93
N GLN A 59 7.11 -11.38 9.22
CA GLN A 59 7.26 -10.83 10.57
C GLN A 59 5.93 -10.30 11.14
N LEU A 60 5.13 -9.63 10.31
CA LEU A 60 3.83 -9.07 10.68
C LEU A 60 2.66 -10.06 10.53
N LYS A 61 2.95 -11.29 10.05
CA LYS A 61 1.97 -12.34 9.76
C LYS A 61 0.84 -11.84 8.85
N LEU A 62 1.24 -11.10 7.81
CA LEU A 62 0.33 -10.57 6.80
C LEU A 62 -0.08 -11.68 5.83
N SER A 63 -1.37 -11.75 5.54
CA SER A 63 -1.98 -12.72 4.62
C SER A 63 -3.30 -12.17 4.07
N GLY A 64 -3.92 -12.91 3.15
CA GLY A 64 -5.21 -12.52 2.55
C GLY A 64 -5.10 -11.20 1.80
N GLU A 65 -5.96 -10.23 2.16
CA GLU A 65 -6.06 -8.91 1.53
C GLU A 65 -4.73 -8.13 1.50
N ALA A 66 -3.86 -8.32 2.49
CA ALA A 66 -2.55 -7.67 2.49
C ALA A 66 -1.63 -8.13 1.34
N SER A 67 -1.82 -9.36 0.84
CA SER A 67 -1.01 -9.93 -0.25
C SER A 67 -1.30 -9.27 -1.60
N GLN A 68 -2.44 -8.60 -1.73
CA GLN A 68 -2.85 -7.89 -2.95
C GLN A 68 -2.33 -6.46 -3.01
N MET A 69 -1.67 -5.98 -1.95
CA MET A 69 -1.12 -4.62 -1.90
C MET A 69 -0.02 -4.46 -2.95
N MET A 70 -0.12 -3.40 -3.74
CA MET A 70 0.81 -3.07 -4.81
C MET A 70 1.33 -1.64 -4.70
N TYR A 71 2.48 -1.38 -5.30
CA TYR A 71 3.02 -0.04 -5.49
C TYR A 71 3.63 0.13 -6.87
N GLN A 72 3.77 1.38 -7.32
CA GLN A 72 4.52 1.71 -8.52
C GLN A 72 5.93 2.20 -8.11
N PRO A 73 7.01 1.48 -8.46
CA PRO A 73 8.37 1.95 -8.20
C PRO A 73 8.63 3.33 -8.83
N GLY A 74 9.27 4.22 -8.08
CA GLY A 74 9.51 5.62 -8.46
C GLY A 74 8.27 6.52 -8.41
N ASN A 75 7.08 5.98 -8.12
CA ASN A 75 5.83 6.73 -8.07
C ASN A 75 4.86 6.15 -7.02
N ALA A 76 5.40 5.74 -5.86
CA ALA A 76 4.68 4.99 -4.84
C ALA A 76 3.52 5.78 -4.16
N TYR A 77 3.53 7.10 -4.27
CA TYR A 77 2.55 8.01 -3.64
C TYR A 77 1.62 8.69 -4.66
N ASN A 78 1.41 8.11 -5.83
CA ASN A 78 0.42 8.67 -6.75
C ASN A 78 -1.01 8.50 -6.20
N GLU A 79 -1.95 9.30 -6.70
CA GLU A 79 -3.35 9.30 -6.26
C GLU A 79 -3.98 7.90 -6.30
N HIS A 80 -3.68 7.10 -7.33
CA HIS A 80 -4.21 5.74 -7.43
C HIS A 80 -3.69 4.84 -6.28
N MET A 81 -2.40 4.93 -5.93
CA MET A 81 -1.83 4.20 -4.77
C MET A 81 -2.45 4.67 -3.45
N ILE A 82 -2.64 5.98 -3.29
CA ILE A 82 -3.24 6.54 -2.08
C ILE A 82 -4.71 6.09 -1.94
N SER A 83 -5.49 6.16 -3.02
CA SER A 83 -6.88 5.69 -3.03
C SER A 83 -6.97 4.20 -2.78
N ALA A 84 -6.13 3.39 -3.42
CA ALA A 84 -6.07 1.95 -3.19
C ALA A 84 -5.72 1.64 -1.73
N ALA A 85 -4.74 2.36 -1.15
CA ALA A 85 -4.35 2.18 0.24
C ALA A 85 -5.47 2.51 1.22
N LYS A 86 -6.22 3.59 0.96
CA LYS A 86 -7.41 3.95 1.74
C LYS A 86 -8.49 2.86 1.69
N ILE A 87 -8.68 2.20 0.55
CA ILE A 87 -9.69 1.15 0.40
C ILE A 87 -9.23 -0.14 1.08
N THR A 88 -8.08 -0.67 0.68
CA THR A 88 -7.57 -1.96 1.20
C THR A 88 -7.22 -1.86 2.68
N GLY A 89 -6.70 -0.72 3.15
CA GLY A 89 -6.35 -0.51 4.56
C GLY A 89 -7.55 -0.67 5.51
N ARG A 90 -8.77 -0.28 5.09
CA ARG A 90 -9.99 -0.48 5.91
C ARG A 90 -10.32 -1.95 6.17
N HIS A 91 -9.86 -2.86 5.33
CA HIS A 91 -10.10 -4.29 5.48
C HIS A 91 -9.02 -5.00 6.29
N LEU A 92 -7.94 -4.29 6.65
CA LEU A 92 -6.85 -4.87 7.44
C LEU A 92 -7.35 -5.24 8.83
N PHE A 93 -7.27 -6.54 9.16
CA PHE A 93 -7.71 -7.14 10.42
C PHE A 93 -9.18 -6.84 10.78
N PHE A 94 -10.05 -6.74 9.77
CA PHE A 94 -11.47 -6.43 9.96
C PHE A 94 -12.22 -7.52 10.75
N ASP A 95 -11.67 -8.73 10.81
CA ASP A 95 -12.16 -9.86 11.58
C ASP A 95 -11.90 -9.73 13.10
N LEU A 96 -11.03 -8.80 13.52
CA LEU A 96 -10.76 -8.54 14.94
C LEU A 96 -11.77 -7.55 15.53
N ASP A 97 -12.04 -7.71 16.82
CA ASP A 97 -12.77 -6.71 17.63
C ASP A 97 -12.11 -5.33 17.50
N PRO A 98 -12.86 -4.20 17.47
CA PRO A 98 -12.30 -2.86 17.27
C PRO A 98 -11.13 -2.51 18.20
N VAL A 99 -11.19 -2.89 19.48
CA VAL A 99 -10.12 -2.61 20.45
C VAL A 99 -8.88 -3.43 20.13
N ALA A 100 -9.06 -4.73 19.87
CA ALA A 100 -7.96 -5.64 19.52
C ALA A 100 -7.33 -5.28 18.16
N ARG A 101 -8.16 -4.86 17.21
CA ARG A 101 -7.76 -4.40 15.88
C ARG A 101 -6.85 -3.18 15.97
N LYS A 102 -7.28 -2.15 16.70
CA LYS A 102 -6.49 -0.93 16.93
C LYS A 102 -5.17 -1.21 17.64
N ALA A 103 -5.19 -2.04 18.68
CA ALA A 103 -3.98 -2.45 19.39
C ALA A 103 -2.98 -3.13 18.45
N ARG A 104 -3.44 -4.11 17.65
CA ARG A 104 -2.59 -4.80 16.67
C ARG A 104 -2.03 -3.86 15.60
N ILE A 105 -2.85 -2.95 15.07
CA ILE A 105 -2.43 -1.96 14.07
C ILE A 105 -1.31 -1.07 14.64
N ASN A 106 -1.47 -0.56 15.86
CA ASN A 106 -0.44 0.28 16.51
C ASN A 106 0.87 -0.49 16.74
N ASP A 107 0.77 -1.72 17.27
CA ASP A 107 1.95 -2.58 17.49
C ASP A 107 2.72 -2.84 16.19
N ASP A 108 2.02 -3.07 15.09
CA ASP A 108 2.62 -3.31 13.79
C ASP A 108 3.18 -2.02 13.16
N ILE A 109 2.53 -0.86 13.35
CA ILE A 109 3.08 0.45 12.96
C ILE A 109 4.44 0.68 13.61
N GLU A 110 4.58 0.42 14.91
CA GLU A 110 5.87 0.55 15.60
C GLU A 110 6.96 -0.35 14.99
N LYS A 111 6.61 -1.58 14.63
CA LYS A 111 7.54 -2.51 13.96
C LYS A 111 7.94 -1.98 12.58
N ILE A 112 6.98 -1.51 11.77
CA ILE A 112 7.26 -0.95 10.45
C ILE A 112 8.16 0.29 10.57
N GLN A 113 7.92 1.17 11.54
CA GLN A 113 8.76 2.34 11.80
C GLN A 113 10.21 1.96 12.14
N LYS A 114 10.41 0.91 12.95
CA LYS A 114 11.75 0.38 13.25
C LYS A 114 12.44 -0.15 12.00
N ILE A 115 11.72 -0.90 11.16
CA ILE A 115 12.26 -1.45 9.90
C ILE A 115 12.60 -0.33 8.91
N ILE A 116 11.76 0.70 8.78
CA ILE A 116 12.06 1.88 7.96
C ILE A 116 13.33 2.57 8.44
N SER A 117 13.45 2.79 9.75
CA SER A 117 14.62 3.43 10.35
C SER A 117 15.90 2.63 10.06
N GLN A 118 15.85 1.30 10.26
CA GLN A 118 16.98 0.42 9.93
C GLN A 118 17.33 0.47 8.44
N THR A 119 16.34 0.32 7.56
CA THR A 119 16.55 0.32 6.09
C THR A 119 17.13 1.66 5.63
N THR A 120 16.72 2.76 6.25
CA THR A 120 17.25 4.11 5.96
C THR A 120 18.73 4.19 6.31
N VAL A 121 19.14 3.66 7.47
CA VAL A 121 20.55 3.60 7.88
C VAL A 121 21.37 2.72 6.91
N GLU A 122 20.83 1.58 6.51
CA GLU A 122 21.48 0.70 5.52
C GLU A 122 21.66 1.40 4.16
N ARG A 123 20.64 2.15 3.70
CA ARG A 123 20.71 2.94 2.48
C ARG A 123 21.78 4.03 2.54
N LEU A 124 21.93 4.70 3.68
CA LEU A 124 22.99 5.69 3.89
C LEU A 124 24.38 5.05 3.82
N ARG A 125 24.59 3.88 4.46
CA ARG A 125 25.86 3.15 4.35
C ARG A 125 26.16 2.72 2.91
N ALA A 126 25.15 2.26 2.16
CA ALA A 126 25.33 1.91 0.76
C ALA A 126 25.79 3.13 -0.08
N LEU A 127 25.21 4.31 0.15
CA LEU A 127 25.65 5.56 -0.48
C LEU A 127 27.09 5.94 -0.12
N GLU A 128 27.53 5.68 1.10
CA GLU A 128 28.90 5.93 1.53
C GLU A 128 29.88 4.99 0.81
N CYS A 129 29.57 3.71 0.69
CA CYS A 129 30.39 2.75 -0.07
C CYS A 129 30.47 3.11 -1.57
N MET A 130 29.41 3.65 -2.16
CA MET A 130 29.44 4.10 -3.57
C MET A 130 30.45 5.23 -3.82
N LYS A 131 30.89 5.97 -2.80
CA LYS A 131 31.93 7.01 -2.94
C LYS A 131 33.33 6.42 -3.03
N ASP A 132 33.51 5.13 -2.71
CA ASP A 132 34.77 4.40 -2.84
C ASP A 132 34.81 3.71 -4.21
N GLU A 133 35.75 4.14 -5.05
CA GLU A 133 35.96 3.68 -6.44
C GLU A 133 36.05 2.14 -6.55
N ASN A 134 36.52 1.45 -5.50
CA ASN A 134 36.68 0.00 -5.51
C ASN A 134 35.38 -0.79 -5.25
N THR A 135 34.31 -0.15 -4.73
CA THR A 135 33.05 -0.83 -4.37
C THR A 135 31.81 -0.27 -5.06
N HIS A 136 32.01 0.61 -6.03
CA HIS A 136 30.96 1.36 -6.73
C HIS A 136 29.84 0.48 -7.32
N LEU A 137 30.18 -0.63 -8.01
CA LEU A 137 29.20 -1.53 -8.63
C LEU A 137 28.35 -2.28 -7.57
N THR A 138 28.97 -2.77 -6.50
CA THR A 138 28.28 -3.48 -5.41
C THR A 138 27.41 -2.54 -4.56
N GLY A 139 27.84 -1.29 -4.39
CA GLY A 139 27.06 -0.27 -3.68
C GLY A 139 25.80 0.15 -4.45
N SER A 140 25.89 0.25 -5.78
CA SER A 140 24.78 0.67 -6.64
C SER A 140 23.59 -0.30 -6.60
N ASP A 141 23.85 -1.61 -6.73
CA ASP A 141 22.81 -2.64 -6.68
C ASP A 141 22.17 -2.74 -5.28
N SER A 142 22.98 -2.57 -4.22
CA SER A 142 22.50 -2.55 -2.84
C SER A 142 21.59 -1.34 -2.59
N PHE A 143 22.00 -0.16 -3.06
CA PHE A 143 21.25 1.08 -2.92
C PHE A 143 19.87 0.98 -3.61
N ALA A 144 19.81 0.48 -4.85
CA ALA A 144 18.55 0.35 -5.57
C ALA A 144 17.55 -0.57 -4.84
N LYS A 145 18.03 -1.70 -4.31
CA LYS A 145 17.19 -2.63 -3.52
C LYS A 145 16.68 -1.99 -2.23
N LEU A 146 17.53 -1.22 -1.54
CA LEU A 146 17.16 -0.51 -0.33
C LEU A 146 16.15 0.61 -0.61
N ASP A 147 16.26 1.28 -1.75
CA ASP A 147 15.30 2.28 -2.20
C ASP A 147 13.93 1.66 -2.54
N ASP A 148 13.91 0.56 -3.31
CA ASP A 148 12.68 -0.19 -3.59
C ASP A 148 12.01 -0.68 -2.30
N ARG A 149 12.82 -1.17 -1.35
CA ARG A 149 12.35 -1.59 -0.02
C ARG A 149 11.72 -0.43 0.75
N LEU A 150 12.35 0.74 0.78
CA LEU A 150 11.79 1.92 1.44
C LEU A 150 10.48 2.37 0.81
N GLN A 151 10.37 2.36 -0.51
CA GLN A 151 9.13 2.70 -1.21
C GLN A 151 8.00 1.70 -0.87
N ALA A 152 8.30 0.40 -0.84
CA ALA A 152 7.32 -0.62 -0.43
C ALA A 152 6.90 -0.46 1.04
N LEU A 153 7.83 -0.19 1.96
CA LEU A 153 7.55 0.08 3.37
C LEU A 153 6.70 1.34 3.58
N ALA A 154 6.95 2.37 2.78
CA ALA A 154 6.17 3.60 2.75
C ALA A 154 4.70 3.34 2.37
N VAL A 155 4.48 2.53 1.32
CA VAL A 155 3.12 2.14 0.91
C VAL A 155 2.47 1.26 1.96
N LEU A 156 3.21 0.33 2.56
CA LEU A 156 2.70 -0.48 3.68
C LEU A 156 2.24 0.40 4.84
N MET A 157 3.05 1.40 5.22
CA MET A 157 2.69 2.36 6.26
C MET A 157 1.40 3.10 5.90
N LEU A 158 1.22 3.50 4.63
CA LEU A 158 0.01 4.16 4.17
C LEU A 158 -1.25 3.29 4.36
N HIS A 159 -1.17 1.99 4.06
CA HIS A 159 -2.26 1.04 4.33
C HIS A 159 -2.58 0.97 5.84
N TYR A 160 -1.56 0.91 6.69
CA TYR A 160 -1.73 0.87 8.14
C TYR A 160 -2.31 2.18 8.71
N CYS A 161 -1.90 3.34 8.20
CA CYS A 161 -2.48 4.62 8.59
C CYS A 161 -3.97 4.69 8.20
N ALA A 162 -4.34 4.20 7.01
CA ALA A 162 -5.74 4.11 6.60
C ALA A 162 -6.55 3.17 7.50
N ALA A 163 -5.96 2.04 7.92
CA ALA A 163 -6.58 1.11 8.86
C ALA A 163 -6.82 1.76 10.24
N LEU A 164 -5.82 2.49 10.76
CA LEU A 164 -5.92 3.18 12.04
C LEU A 164 -6.95 4.31 12.00
N GLN A 165 -6.94 5.12 10.93
CA GLN A 165 -7.91 6.19 10.71
C GLN A 165 -9.35 5.64 10.74
N ASN A 166 -9.58 4.48 10.10
CA ASN A 166 -10.88 3.82 10.12
C ASN A 166 -11.30 3.34 11.52
N CYS A 167 -10.35 2.94 12.38
CA CYS A 167 -10.66 2.59 13.77
C CYS A 167 -11.09 3.83 14.58
N ILE A 168 -10.40 4.96 14.38
CA ILE A 168 -10.71 6.24 15.07
C ILE A 168 -12.09 6.75 14.66
N GLU A 169 -12.40 6.77 13.36
CA GLU A 169 -13.71 7.20 12.83
C GLU A 169 -14.87 6.35 13.40
N PHE A 170 -14.64 5.04 13.59
CA PHE A 170 -15.64 4.16 14.18
C PHE A 170 -15.89 4.48 15.66
N GLU A 171 -14.83 4.74 16.43
CA GLU A 171 -14.93 5.14 17.84
C GLU A 171 -15.71 6.45 18.00
N GLU A 172 -15.40 7.48 17.20
CA GLU A 172 -16.10 8.77 17.22
C GLU A 172 -17.59 8.63 16.90
N SER A 173 -17.93 7.85 15.86
CA SER A 173 -19.34 7.60 15.48
C SER A 173 -20.16 6.83 16.52
N SER A 174 -19.47 6.07 17.39
CA SER A 174 -20.10 5.29 18.48
C SER A 174 -20.22 6.08 19.79
N ALA A 175 -19.41 7.12 19.97
CA ALA A 175 -19.46 7.98 21.15
C ALA A 175 -20.67 8.93 21.14
N ASP A 176 -21.06 9.41 19.96
CA ASP A 176 -22.21 10.32 19.79
C ASP A 176 -23.57 9.69 20.12
N GLN A 177 -23.68 8.35 20.12
CA GLN A 177 -24.94 7.64 20.41
C GLN A 177 -25.18 7.40 21.91
N ASN A 178 -24.20 7.64 22.77
CA ASN A 178 -24.34 7.45 24.23
C ASN A 178 -24.71 8.73 25.00
N GLN A 179 -24.90 9.86 24.30
CA GLN A 179 -25.21 11.14 24.92
C GLN A 179 -26.72 11.51 24.89
N GLU A 180 -27.57 10.81 24.12
CA GLU A 180 -28.99 11.19 23.92
C GLU A 180 -29.97 10.54 24.92
N VAL A 181 -29.56 9.55 25.71
CA VAL A 181 -30.49 8.82 26.63
C VAL A 181 -30.55 9.43 28.05
N ALA A 182 -29.77 10.47 28.35
CA ALA A 182 -29.70 11.03 29.70
C ALA A 182 -30.57 12.28 29.96
N ASP A 183 -31.30 12.80 28.97
CA ASP A 183 -31.99 14.10 29.10
C ASP A 183 -33.53 14.04 29.04
N THR A 184 -34.13 12.85 29.20
CA THR A 184 -35.61 12.68 29.25
C THR A 184 -36.07 11.95 30.52
N SER A 185 -35.66 12.42 31.70
CA SER A 185 -36.28 11.96 32.96
C SER A 185 -36.44 13.03 34.04
N SER A 186 -36.44 14.32 33.69
CA SER A 186 -36.68 15.40 34.65
C SER A 186 -37.95 16.23 34.36
N GLU A 187 -39.06 15.58 34.03
CA GLU A 187 -40.39 16.20 34.10
C GLU A 187 -41.43 15.22 34.66
N PHE A 188 -41.40 14.94 35.97
CA PHE A 188 -42.61 14.64 36.74
C PHE A 188 -42.27 14.52 38.23
N VAL A 189 -42.42 15.58 39.02
CA VAL A 189 -43.12 15.61 40.31
C VAL A 189 -43.17 17.08 40.75
N SER A 190 -44.24 17.78 40.42
CA SER A 190 -44.70 18.90 41.25
C SER A 190 -46.21 19.01 41.14
N GLY A 191 -46.87 18.08 41.83
CA GLY A 191 -48.32 18.03 41.98
C GLY A 191 -48.69 17.97 43.45
N ALA A 192 -49.29 19.08 43.91
CA ALA A 192 -50.25 19.22 45.01
C ALA A 192 -49.79 19.07 46.48
N ILE A 193 -49.85 20.18 47.23
CA ILE A 193 -50.50 20.37 48.57
C ILE A 193 -50.76 21.90 48.70
N ALA A 194 -51.86 22.47 49.20
CA ALA A 194 -53.26 22.15 49.38
C ALA A 194 -53.96 23.49 49.72
N TYR A 195 -55.21 23.67 49.31
CA TYR A 195 -56.09 24.78 49.71
C TYR A 195 -56.74 24.50 51.08
N SER A 196 -56.84 25.54 51.94
CA SER A 196 -57.82 25.78 53.04
C SER A 196 -57.13 26.50 54.23
N ALA A 197 -57.71 27.46 54.95
CA ALA A 197 -59.04 28.09 54.98
C ALA A 197 -59.00 29.33 55.92
N ALA A 198 -60.00 30.22 55.80
CA ALA A 198 -60.72 31.05 56.81
C ALA A 198 -59.91 31.84 57.88
N ASP A 199 -60.24 33.07 58.29
CA ASP A 199 -61.48 33.87 58.32
C ASP A 199 -61.05 35.35 58.38
#